data_AF-A0A152A5R9-F1
#
_entry.id   AF-A0A152A5R9-F1
#
_cell.length_a   1.000
_cell.length_b   1.000
_cell.length_c   1.000
_cell.angle_alpha   90.00
_cell.angle_beta   90.00
_cell.angle_gamma   90.00
#
_symmetry.space_group_name_H-M   'P 1'
#
loop_
_entity.id
_entity.type
_entity.pdbx_description
1 polymer ?
#
loop_
_entity_poly.entity_id
_entity_poly.type
_entity_poly.pdbx_seq_one_letter_code
_entity_poly.pdbx_strand_id
1 'polypeptide(L)'
;MSIENRKNVVLSIYRQLIYYSKLIIDKNDSRQKVELIKSQFRKNKDIQDSKKIDELLVDSQKKLSFLKISTPRQYGKSYRLSGTYKFQDGKWIEGSETQKGKKRYNDHGIDIMDWNRHQHLLKRMNFMNR
;
A
#
# COMPACT_ATOMS: atom_id res chain seq x y z
N MET A 1 13.82 -5.58 -27.76
CA MET A 1 13.01 -4.40 -27.37
C MET A 1 13.08 -3.36 -28.47
N SER A 2 11.96 -2.73 -28.82
CA SER A 2 11.98 -1.53 -29.67
C SER A 2 12.82 -0.41 -29.01
N ILE A 3 13.51 0.40 -29.82
CA ILE A 3 14.32 1.56 -29.37
C ILE A 3 13.47 2.50 -28.51
N GLU A 4 12.21 2.67 -28.87
CA GLU A 4 11.26 3.55 -28.17
C GLU A 4 10.90 3.02 -26.77
N ASN A 5 10.74 1.71 -26.65
CA ASN A 5 10.53 1.06 -25.34
C ASN A 5 11.76 1.23 -24.44
N ARG A 6 12.97 1.14 -25.00
CA ARG A 6 14.21 1.35 -24.22
C ARG A 6 14.30 2.77 -23.67
N LYS A 7 13.97 3.79 -24.48
CA LYS A 7 13.93 5.18 -24.04
C LYS A 7 12.98 5.38 -22.86
N ASN A 8 11.79 4.79 -22.93
CA ASN A 8 10.79 4.88 -21.85
C ASN A 8 11.27 4.21 -20.56
N VAL A 9 11.94 3.06 -20.67
CA VAL A 9 12.55 2.36 -19.52
C VAL A 9 13.64 3.20 -18.87
N VAL A 10 14.56 3.77 -19.67
CA VAL A 10 15.62 4.67 -19.18
C VAL A 10 15.04 5.88 -18.44
N LEU A 11 14.03 6.53 -19.04
CA LEU A 11 13.37 7.68 -18.43
C LEU A 11 12.64 7.32 -17.13
N SER A 12 11.99 6.16 -17.07
CA SER A 12 11.33 5.67 -15.86
C SER A 12 12.34 5.43 -14.73
N ILE A 13 13.45 4.74 -15.03
CA ILE A 13 14.52 4.49 -14.05
C ILE A 13 15.13 5.80 -13.56
N TYR A 14 15.42 6.73 -14.48
CA TYR A 14 15.94 8.05 -14.13
C TYR A 14 15.01 8.79 -13.16
N ARG A 15 13.71 8.86 -13.46
CA ARG A 15 12.71 9.49 -12.60
C ARG A 15 12.64 8.83 -11.23
N GLN A 16 12.67 7.50 -11.18
CA GLN A 16 12.65 6.77 -9.91
C GLN A 16 13.91 7.03 -9.08
N LEU A 17 15.11 6.99 -9.66
CA LEU A 17 16.36 7.29 -8.96
C LEU A 17 16.38 8.72 -8.39
N ILE A 18 15.90 9.69 -9.16
CA ILE A 18 15.76 11.08 -8.69
C ILE A 18 14.72 11.19 -7.57
N TYR A 19 13.61 10.45 -7.65
CA TYR A 19 12.60 10.44 -6.59
C TYR A 19 13.15 9.89 -5.29
N TYR A 20 13.76 8.71 -5.31
CA TYR A 20 14.28 8.08 -4.09
C TYR A 20 15.49 8.83 -3.51
N SER A 21 16.37 9.40 -4.34
CA SER A 21 17.49 10.22 -3.83
C SER A 21 17.02 11.48 -3.09
N LYS A 22 15.84 12.02 -3.44
CA LYS A 22 15.21 13.14 -2.71
C LYS A 22 14.61 12.73 -1.35
N LEU A 23 14.35 11.44 -1.14
CA LEU A 23 13.83 10.90 0.13
C LEU A 23 14.93 10.67 1.17
N ILE A 24 16.20 10.80 0.79
CA ILE A 24 17.32 10.75 1.74
C ILE A 24 17.12 11.85 2.81
N ILE A 25 17.34 11.48 4.08
CA ILE A 25 17.10 12.34 5.23
C ILE A 25 18.06 13.55 5.21
N ASP A 26 19.34 13.30 4.97
CA ASP A 26 20.33 14.36 4.80
C ASP A 26 20.15 15.08 3.46
N LYS A 27 19.90 16.39 3.52
CA LYS A 27 19.68 17.24 2.35
C LYS A 27 20.95 17.51 1.56
N ASN A 28 22.11 17.53 2.20
CA ASN A 28 23.38 17.73 1.49
C ASN A 28 23.74 16.49 0.68
N ASP A 29 23.70 15.31 1.31
CA ASP A 29 23.89 14.04 0.60
C ASP A 29 22.83 13.84 -0.51
N SER A 30 21.55 14.15 -0.24
CA SER A 30 20.49 14.10 -1.25
C SER A 30 20.81 14.93 -2.49
N ARG A 31 21.27 16.17 -2.33
CA ARG A 31 21.64 17.05 -3.46
C ARG A 31 22.82 16.47 -4.24
N GLN A 32 23.87 16.03 -3.54
CA GLN A 32 25.05 15.44 -4.16
C GLN A 32 24.70 14.18 -4.97
N LYS A 33 23.86 13.28 -4.42
CA LYS A 33 23.40 12.07 -5.13
C LYS A 33 22.59 12.43 -6.37
N VAL A 34 21.71 13.43 -6.29
CA VAL A 34 20.92 13.90 -7.44
C VAL A 34 21.82 14.45 -8.55
N GLU A 35 22.83 15.24 -8.21
CA GLU A 35 23.81 15.75 -9.18
C GLU A 35 24.66 14.65 -9.79
N LEU A 36 25.10 13.69 -8.97
CA LEU A 36 25.81 12.51 -9.41
C LEU A 36 24.99 11.70 -10.43
N ILE A 37 23.70 11.44 -10.14
CA ILE A 37 22.81 10.74 -11.08
C ILE A 37 22.67 11.55 -12.38
N LYS A 38 22.41 12.87 -12.30
CA LYS A 38 22.30 13.72 -13.49
C LYS A 38 23.57 13.70 -14.34
N SER A 39 24.74 13.80 -13.71
CA SER A 39 26.02 13.81 -14.42
C SER A 39 26.32 12.46 -15.08
N GLN A 40 26.04 11.34 -14.42
CA GLN A 40 26.22 10.00 -15.00
C GLN A 40 25.32 9.77 -16.22
N PHE A 41 24.04 10.13 -16.13
CA PHE A 41 23.12 9.99 -17.26
C PHE A 41 23.49 10.90 -18.44
N ARG A 42 24.01 12.11 -18.16
CA ARG A 42 24.51 13.02 -19.20
C ARG A 42 25.77 12.48 -19.87
N LYS A 43 26.72 11.93 -19.10
CA LYS A 43 27.95 11.32 -19.60
C LYS A 43 27.67 10.14 -20.54
N ASN A 44 26.64 9.36 -20.24
CA ASN A 44 26.29 8.17 -21.00
C ASN A 44 25.22 8.41 -22.09
N LYS A 45 24.89 9.68 -22.40
CA LYS A 45 23.80 10.04 -23.33
C LYS A 45 24.05 9.57 -24.76
N ASP A 46 25.30 9.67 -25.22
CA ASP A 46 25.65 9.48 -26.63
C ASP A 46 26.11 8.04 -26.94
N ILE A 47 26.00 7.11 -25.97
CA ILE A 47 26.34 5.71 -26.17
C ILE A 47 25.27 5.06 -27.07
N GLN A 48 25.70 4.54 -28.23
CA GLN A 48 24.83 3.87 -29.20
C GLN A 48 24.93 2.33 -29.13
N ASP A 49 25.92 1.80 -28.42
CA ASP A 49 26.14 0.36 -28.29
C ASP A 49 25.06 -0.29 -27.41
N SER A 50 24.26 -1.18 -28.01
CA SER A 50 23.15 -1.85 -27.33
C SER A 50 23.60 -2.65 -26.12
N LYS A 51 24.77 -3.31 -26.16
CA LYS A 51 25.21 -4.17 -25.05
C LYS A 51 25.55 -3.33 -23.81
N LYS A 52 26.29 -2.24 -24.03
CA LYS A 52 26.63 -1.28 -22.98
C LYS A 52 25.41 -0.61 -22.38
N ILE A 53 24.40 -0.31 -23.19
CA ILE A 53 23.13 0.25 -22.68
C ILE A 53 22.44 -0.75 -21.75
N ASP A 54 22.36 -2.02 -22.14
CA ASP A 54 21.73 -3.06 -21.32
C ASP A 54 22.50 -3.28 -20.01
N GLU A 55 23.84 -3.25 -20.03
CA GLU A 55 24.68 -3.30 -18.82
C GLU A 55 24.43 -2.11 -17.88
N LEU A 56 24.38 -0.89 -18.41
CA LEU A 56 24.10 0.32 -17.64
C LEU A 56 22.68 0.31 -17.06
N LEU A 57 21.72 -0.25 -17.78
CA LEU A 57 20.35 -0.44 -17.29
C LEU A 57 20.31 -1.40 -16.11
N VAL A 58 21.01 -2.54 -16.19
CA VAL A 58 21.11 -3.51 -15.10
C VAL A 58 21.77 -2.89 -13.87
N ASP A 59 22.87 -2.15 -14.05
CA ASP A 59 23.53 -1.43 -12.96
C ASP A 59 22.60 -0.38 -12.32
N SER A 60 21.88 0.38 -13.14
CA SER A 60 20.92 1.37 -12.66
C SER A 60 19.76 0.74 -11.88
N GLN A 61 19.29 -0.45 -12.28
CA GLN A 61 18.27 -1.21 -11.57
C GLN A 61 18.76 -1.71 -10.20
N LYS A 62 20.02 -2.18 -10.11
CA LYS A 62 20.64 -2.58 -8.83
C LYS A 62 20.78 -1.40 -7.86
N LYS A 63 21.21 -0.23 -8.37
CA LYS A 63 21.28 1.00 -7.58
C LYS A 63 19.90 1.44 -7.10
N LEU A 64 18.89 1.32 -7.96
CA LEU A 64 17.51 1.65 -7.62
C LEU A 64 16.93 0.71 -6.55
N SER A 65 17.17 -0.60 -6.65
CA SER A 65 16.70 -1.56 -5.63
C SER A 65 17.37 -1.29 -4.28
N PHE A 66 18.67 -1.00 -4.28
CA PHE A 66 19.37 -0.56 -3.08
C PHE A 66 18.75 0.71 -2.46
N LEU A 67 18.48 1.73 -3.28
CA LEU A 67 17.87 2.97 -2.77
C LEU A 67 16.48 2.73 -2.19
N LYS A 68 15.67 1.85 -2.81
CA LYS A 68 14.34 1.49 -2.29
C LYS A 68 14.41 0.86 -0.90
N ILE A 69 15.43 0.05 -0.64
CA ILE A 69 15.67 -0.58 0.66
C ILE A 69 16.15 0.45 1.67
N SER A 70 17.12 1.30 1.27
CA SER A 70 17.72 2.30 2.15
C SER A 70 16.79 3.48 2.47
N THR A 71 15.90 3.84 1.54
CA THR A 71 14.94 4.93 1.69
C THR A 71 13.52 4.39 1.58
N PRO A 72 12.99 3.77 2.64
CA PRO A 72 11.61 3.29 2.64
C PRO A 72 10.70 4.48 2.36
N ARG A 73 9.80 4.29 1.39
CA ARG A 73 8.81 5.31 1.04
C ARG A 73 8.00 5.60 2.30
N GLN A 74 8.00 6.85 2.76
CA GLN A 74 7.02 7.26 3.74
C GLN A 74 5.66 7.03 3.10
N TYR A 75 4.94 5.99 3.53
CA TYR A 75 3.54 5.84 3.19
C TYR A 75 2.90 7.14 3.65
N GLY A 76 2.54 7.99 2.69
CA GLY A 76 1.75 9.17 2.99
C GLY A 76 0.59 8.66 3.83
N LYS A 77 0.37 9.25 5.01
CA LYS A 77 -0.79 8.95 5.84
C LYS A 77 -1.97 8.90 4.88
N SER A 78 -2.48 7.69 4.62
CA SER A 78 -3.67 7.52 3.81
C SER A 78 -4.78 8.10 4.66
N TYR A 79 -4.96 9.42 4.60
CA TYR A 79 -6.20 10.03 4.98
C TYR A 79 -7.22 9.42 4.02
N ARG A 80 -7.89 8.36 4.47
CA ARG A 80 -9.14 7.90 3.86
C ARG A 80 -10.14 9.05 4.03
N LEU A 81 -10.01 10.08 3.21
CA LEU A 81 -10.95 11.20 3.10
C LEU A 81 -12.28 10.76 2.50
N SER A 82 -12.33 9.56 1.91
CA SER A 82 -13.56 8.89 1.52
C SER A 82 -14.19 8.19 2.72
N GLY A 83 -14.76 8.97 3.64
CA GLY A 83 -15.73 8.44 4.61
C GLY A 83 -16.99 7.99 3.87
N THR A 84 -17.44 6.75 4.09
CA THR A 84 -18.74 6.31 3.58
C THR A 84 -19.83 6.91 4.45
N TYR A 85 -20.54 7.92 3.96
CA TYR A 85 -21.68 8.48 4.67
C TYR A 85 -22.91 7.62 4.40
N LYS A 86 -23.66 7.30 5.45
CA LYS A 86 -24.97 6.66 5.34
C LYS A 86 -26.03 7.63 5.87
N PHE A 87 -27.12 7.74 5.13
CA PHE A 87 -28.27 8.53 5.56
C PHE A 87 -29.17 7.65 6.42
N GLN A 88 -29.32 8.00 7.69
CA GLN A 88 -30.19 7.27 8.63
C GLN A 88 -30.87 8.28 9.55
N ASP A 89 -32.19 8.14 9.74
CA ASP A 89 -33.02 8.97 10.62
C ASP A 89 -32.88 10.49 10.39
N GLY A 90 -32.89 10.90 9.11
CA GLY A 90 -32.89 12.31 8.71
C GLY A 90 -31.56 13.05 8.87
N LYS A 91 -30.46 12.35 9.21
CA LYS A 91 -29.13 12.93 9.33
C LYS A 91 -28.09 12.12 8.55
N TRP A 92 -27.07 12.83 8.04
CA TRP A 92 -25.89 12.20 7.45
C TRP A 92 -24.94 11.78 8.55
N ILE A 93 -24.65 10.48 8.66
CA ILE A 93 -23.76 9.93 9.67
C ILE A 93 -22.53 9.36 8.97
N GLU A 94 -21.34 9.73 9.45
CA GLU A 94 -20.08 9.19 8.95
C GLU A 94 -19.94 7.73 9.38
N GLY A 95 -19.72 6.81 8.43
CA GLY A 95 -19.71 5.37 8.68
C GLY A 95 -18.63 4.89 9.67
N SER A 96 -17.64 5.73 9.97
CA SER A 96 -16.55 5.48 10.91
C SER A 96 -16.96 5.64 12.38
N GLU A 97 -17.96 6.50 12.69
CA GLU A 97 -18.41 6.74 14.08
C GLU A 97 -19.30 5.61 14.61
N THR A 98 -20.10 4.98 13.75
CA THR A 98 -21.02 3.90 14.17
C THR A 98 -20.32 2.60 14.56
N GLN A 99 -19.05 2.40 14.20
CA GLN A 99 -18.28 1.20 14.59
C GLN A 99 -17.79 1.22 16.05
N LYS A 100 -17.67 2.38 16.69
CA LYS A 100 -17.15 2.45 18.07
C LYS A 100 -18.19 2.11 19.15
N GLY A 101 -19.49 2.23 18.85
CA GLY A 101 -20.56 2.12 19.86
C GLY A 101 -21.33 0.78 19.91
N LYS A 102 -21.17 -0.11 18.93
CA LYS A 102 -21.87 -1.40 18.91
C LYS A 102 -20.86 -2.53 18.75
N LYS A 103 -20.54 -3.24 19.84
CA LYS A 103 -20.06 -4.61 19.74
C LYS A 103 -21.13 -5.37 18.95
N ARG A 104 -20.87 -5.61 17.67
CA ARG A 104 -21.69 -6.52 16.87
C ARG A 104 -21.40 -7.92 17.39
N TYR A 105 -22.10 -8.31 18.46
CA TYR A 105 -22.41 -9.72 18.57
C TYR A 105 -23.25 -10.03 17.35
N ASN A 106 -22.73 -10.90 16.48
CA ASN A 106 -23.52 -11.49 15.40
C ASN A 106 -24.51 -12.44 16.06
N ASP A 107 -25.50 -11.88 16.74
CA ASP A 107 -26.63 -12.61 17.26
C ASP A 107 -27.49 -12.94 16.04
N HIS A 108 -27.17 -14.07 15.42
CA HIS A 108 -28.09 -14.71 14.50
C HIS A 108 -29.20 -15.21 15.42
N GLY A 109 -30.26 -14.42 15.56
CA GLY A 109 -31.36 -14.70 16.48
C GLY A 109 -31.70 -16.18 16.47
N ILE A 110 -31.86 -16.77 17.66
CA ILE A 110 -31.99 -18.22 17.83
C ILE A 110 -33.12 -18.71 16.92
N ASP A 111 -32.80 -19.63 16.01
CA ASP A 111 -33.81 -20.32 15.21
C ASP A 111 -34.79 -21.03 16.14
N ILE A 112 -36.09 -20.88 15.88
CA ILE A 112 -37.19 -21.46 16.68
C ILE A 112 -36.99 -22.96 16.86
N MET A 113 -36.43 -23.64 15.86
CA MET A 113 -36.08 -25.06 15.92
C MET A 113 -34.99 -25.35 16.96
N ASP A 114 -33.95 -24.52 17.02
CA ASP A 114 -32.85 -24.68 17.98
C ASP A 114 -33.26 -24.30 19.40
N TRP A 115 -34.15 -23.31 19.54
CA TRP A 115 -34.76 -22.97 20.83
C TRP A 115 -35.57 -24.15 21.40
N ASN A 116 -36.41 -24.78 20.57
CA ASN A 116 -37.21 -25.92 20.99
C ASN A 116 -36.35 -27.14 21.34
N ARG A 117 -35.27 -27.38 20.58
CA ARG A 117 -34.29 -28.44 20.89
C ARG A 117 -33.60 -28.20 22.22
N HIS A 118 -33.19 -26.96 22.49
CA HIS A 118 -32.57 -26.57 23.75
C HIS A 118 -33.51 -26.80 24.94
N GLN A 119 -34.76 -26.34 24.84
CA GLN A 119 -35.78 -26.56 25.88
C GLN A 119 -36.06 -28.05 26.12
N HIS A 120 -36.08 -28.87 25.07
CA HIS A 120 -36.27 -30.31 25.21
C HIS A 120 -35.10 -30.99 25.95
N LEU A 121 -33.86 -30.60 25.65
CA LEU A 121 -32.67 -31.12 26.32
C LEU A 121 -32.62 -30.72 27.81
N LEU A 122 -32.98 -29.48 28.13
CA LEU A 122 -33.06 -29.02 29.52
C LEU A 122 -34.07 -29.82 30.35
N LYS A 123 -35.22 -30.19 29.76
CA LYS A 123 -36.21 -31.06 30.42
C LYS A 123 -35.69 -32.48 30.63
N ARG A 124 -34.98 -33.06 29.65
CA ARG A 124 -34.38 -34.40 29.75
C ARG A 124 -33.30 -34.49 30.84
N MET A 125 -32.53 -33.41 31.02
CA MET A 125 -31.49 -33.34 32.03
C MET A 125 -32.03 -33.02 33.44
N ASN A 126 -33.36 -32.92 33.62
CA ASN A 126 -34.04 -32.63 34.88
C ASN A 126 -33.64 -31.30 35.56
N PHE A 127 -33.00 -30.37 34.85
CA PHE A 127 -32.59 -29.07 35.41
C PHE A 127 -33.77 -28.20 35.85
N MET A 128 -34.94 -28.39 35.25
CA MET A 128 -36.15 -27.60 35.50
C MET A 128 -37.22 -28.36 36.32
N ASN A 129 -36.96 -29.62 36.69
CA ASN A 129 -37.83 -30.40 37.57
C ASN A 129 -37.26 -30.37 38.99
N ARG A 130 -37.51 -29.26 39.69
CA ARG A 130 -37.45 -29.16 41.15
C ARG A 130 -38.80 -28.68 41.65
#